data_AF-A0A327J5B5-F1
#
_entry.id   AF-A0A327J5B5-F1
#
_cell.length_a   1.000
_cell.length_b   1.000
_cell.length_c   1.000
_cell.angle_alpha   90.00
_cell.angle_beta   90.00
_cell.angle_gamma   90.00
#
_symmetry.space_group_name_H-M   'P 1'
#
loop_
_entity.id
_entity.type
_entity.pdbx_description
1 polymer ?
#
loop_
_entity_poly.entity_id
_entity_poly.type
_entity_poly.pdbx_seq_one_letter_code
_entity_poly.pdbx_strand_id
1 'polypeptide(L)'
;MSIKIGNRISCSSSLYENVGNLFNSRNMSVLDNYAKAKKLSIKFASLESDLFDNTVMTVSRPNSDVSKEYTLKLSAETKEAYVNSMKKIYETVAEAKVSLAKAANKKFAEIAKYYIEAQKM
;
A
#
# COMPACT_ATOMS: atom_id res chain seq x y z
N MET A 1 -8.77 -10.28 11.04
CA MET A 1 -7.39 -10.59 11.50
C MET A 1 -6.40 -10.34 10.34
N SER A 2 -5.14 -10.01 10.61
CA SER A 2 -4.15 -9.69 9.56
C SER A 2 -2.88 -10.53 9.73
N ILE A 3 -2.39 -11.06 8.60
CA ILE A 3 -1.18 -11.88 8.49
C ILE A 3 -0.02 -10.98 8.07
N LYS A 4 1.10 -11.07 8.79
CA LYS A 4 2.34 -10.38 8.41
C LYS A 4 3.06 -11.20 7.34
N ILE A 5 3.25 -10.60 6.17
CA ILE A 5 4.05 -11.19 5.08
C ILE A 5 5.52 -10.82 5.24
N GLY A 6 5.76 -9.61 5.78
CA GLY A 6 7.07 -9.04 6.06
C GLY A 6 6.98 -7.98 7.15
N ASN A 7 8.01 -7.14 7.28
CA ASN A 7 8.05 -6.09 8.31
C ASN A 7 7.13 -4.91 7.98
N ARG A 8 6.95 -4.63 6.69
CA ARG A 8 6.20 -3.49 6.16
C ARG A 8 4.94 -3.94 5.42
N ILE A 9 4.82 -5.22 5.12
CA ILE A 9 3.73 -5.78 4.33
C ILE A 9 2.85 -6.68 5.18
N SER A 10 1.55 -6.41 5.15
CA SER A 10 0.53 -7.21 5.80
C SER A 10 -0.61 -7.52 4.84
N CYS A 11 -1.30 -8.63 5.07
CA CYS A 11 -2.45 -9.10 4.29
C CYS A 11 -3.62 -9.39 5.24
N SER A 12 -4.87 -9.26 4.80
CA SER A 12 -6.00 -9.81 5.56
C SER A 12 -5.97 -11.33 5.49
N SER A 13 -6.44 -12.00 6.55
CA SER A 13 -6.51 -13.47 6.55
C SER A 13 -7.35 -14.01 5.39
N SER A 14 -8.50 -13.38 5.11
CA SER A 14 -9.38 -13.75 4.00
C SER A 14 -8.71 -13.70 2.63
N LEU A 15 -7.95 -12.64 2.36
CA LEU A 15 -7.25 -12.49 1.08
C LEU A 15 -6.10 -13.50 0.99
N TYR A 16 -5.39 -13.72 2.09
CA TYR A 16 -4.28 -14.67 2.13
C TYR A 16 -4.73 -16.10 1.82
N GLU A 17 -5.91 -16.52 2.26
CA GLU A 17 -6.45 -17.85 1.96
C GLU A 17 -6.69 -18.04 0.45
N ASN A 18 -7.13 -16.98 -0.25
CA ASN A 18 -7.45 -17.05 -1.69
C ASN A 18 -6.23 -16.86 -2.59
N VAL A 19 -5.30 -15.97 -2.23
CA VAL A 19 -4.16 -15.57 -3.07
C VAL A 19 -2.81 -15.66 -2.36
N GLY A 20 -2.71 -16.42 -1.27
CA GLY A 20 -1.52 -16.54 -0.42
C GLY A 20 -0.24 -16.94 -1.15
N ASN A 21 -0.34 -17.65 -2.28
CA ASN A 21 0.80 -17.97 -3.13
C ASN A 21 1.51 -16.72 -3.70
N LEU A 22 0.77 -15.63 -3.95
CA LEU A 22 1.37 -14.34 -4.29
C LEU A 22 2.08 -13.72 -3.09
N PHE A 23 1.42 -13.78 -1.93
CA PHE A 23 1.85 -13.12 -0.70
C PHE A 23 2.63 -14.07 0.20
N ASN A 24 3.85 -14.44 -0.19
CA ASN A 24 4.78 -15.11 0.73
C ASN A 24 6.07 -14.30 0.90
N SER A 25 6.82 -14.60 1.96
CA SER A 25 8.03 -13.87 2.34
C SER A 25 9.09 -13.86 1.24
N ARG A 26 9.18 -14.92 0.43
CA ARG A 26 10.14 -15.02 -0.67
C ARG A 26 9.78 -14.02 -1.77
N ASN A 27 8.55 -14.07 -2.26
CA ASN A 27 8.05 -13.24 -3.35
C ASN A 27 7.98 -11.75 -2.97
N MET A 28 7.66 -11.47 -1.71
CA MET A 28 7.49 -10.10 -1.22
C MET A 28 8.74 -9.52 -0.55
N SER A 29 9.83 -10.28 -0.40
CA SER A 29 11.07 -9.81 0.25
C SER A 29 11.64 -8.54 -0.37
N VAL A 30 11.70 -8.47 -1.71
CA VAL A 30 12.20 -7.31 -2.45
C VAL A 30 11.30 -6.10 -2.23
N LEU A 31 9.99 -6.29 -2.26
CA LEU A 31 9.02 -5.23 -1.98
C LEU A 31 9.09 -4.76 -0.52
N ASP A 32 9.25 -5.68 0.43
CA ASP A 32 9.36 -5.36 1.87
C ASP A 32 10.62 -4.52 2.14
N ASN A 33 11.75 -4.88 1.54
CA ASN A 33 13.00 -4.13 1.62
C ASN A 33 12.86 -2.75 0.97
N TYR A 34 12.23 -2.67 -0.20
CA TYR A 34 11.96 -1.38 -0.85
C TYR A 34 11.04 -0.50 0.01
N ALA A 35 9.94 -1.04 0.54
CA ALA A 35 9.03 -0.34 1.43
C ALA A 35 9.75 0.12 2.72
N LYS A 36 10.62 -0.72 3.29
CA LYS A 36 11.45 -0.36 4.45
C LYS A 36 12.38 0.81 4.14
N ALA A 37 13.10 0.76 3.02
CA ALA A 37 14.01 1.83 2.60
C ALA A 37 13.27 3.16 2.34
N LYS A 38 12.01 3.08 1.88
CA LYS A 38 11.16 4.25 1.61
C LYS A 38 10.27 4.64 2.79
N LYS A 39 10.39 3.98 3.95
CA LYS A 39 9.55 4.19 5.13
C LYS A 39 8.06 4.14 4.79
N LEU A 40 7.65 3.09 4.08
CA LEU A 40 6.26 2.81 3.71
C LEU A 40 5.76 1.59 4.47
N SER A 41 4.46 1.56 4.73
CA SER A 41 3.70 0.39 5.17
C SER A 41 2.67 0.07 4.09
N ILE A 42 2.51 -1.22 3.78
CA ILE A 42 1.61 -1.71 2.74
C ILE A 42 0.68 -2.76 3.37
N LYS A 43 -0.62 -2.58 3.17
CA LYS A 43 -1.65 -3.51 3.61
C LYS A 43 -2.47 -3.96 2.41
N PHE A 44 -2.66 -5.26 2.29
CA PHE A 44 -3.55 -5.88 1.32
C PHE A 44 -4.79 -6.42 2.03
N ALA A 45 -5.96 -6.25 1.43
CA ALA A 45 -7.21 -6.84 1.90
C ALA A 45 -8.15 -7.11 0.72
N SER A 46 -9.11 -8.01 0.89
CA SER A 46 -10.21 -8.14 -0.07
C SER A 46 -11.08 -6.89 -0.02
N LEU A 47 -11.60 -6.43 -1.17
CA LEU A 47 -12.62 -5.40 -1.23
C LEU A 47 -13.93 -5.99 -0.69
N GLU A 48 -14.46 -5.44 0.41
CA GLU A 48 -15.72 -5.92 0.98
C GLU A 48 -16.87 -5.69 -0.02
N SER A 49 -17.75 -6.67 -0.14
CA SER A 49 -18.92 -6.67 -1.06
C SER A 49 -18.62 -6.88 -2.53
N ASP A 50 -17.40 -7.28 -2.88
CA ASP A 50 -17.03 -7.56 -4.26
C ASP A 50 -17.18 -9.04 -4.63
N LEU A 51 -17.94 -9.31 -5.69
CA LEU A 51 -18.12 -10.64 -6.27
C LEU A 51 -16.90 -11.09 -7.11
N PHE A 52 -15.96 -10.18 -7.37
CA PHE A 52 -14.81 -10.40 -8.25
C PHE A 52 -13.47 -10.52 -7.51
N ASP A 53 -13.51 -10.67 -6.17
CA ASP A 53 -12.32 -10.81 -5.32
C ASP A 53 -11.24 -9.73 -5.56
N ASN A 54 -11.64 -8.49 -5.88
CA ASN A 54 -10.65 -7.43 -6.04
C ASN A 54 -9.90 -7.20 -4.73
N THR A 55 -8.63 -6.87 -4.86
CA THR A 55 -7.72 -6.57 -3.77
C THR A 55 -7.64 -5.08 -3.56
N VAL A 56 -7.85 -4.62 -2.33
CA VAL A 56 -7.47 -3.27 -1.89
C VAL A 56 -6.03 -3.30 -1.40
N MET A 57 -5.19 -2.46 -2.00
CA MET A 57 -3.85 -2.15 -1.50
C MET A 57 -3.84 -0.75 -0.90
N THR A 58 -3.63 -0.68 0.42
CA THR A 58 -3.41 0.57 1.15
C THR A 58 -1.92 0.77 1.36
N VAL A 59 -1.38 1.91 0.92
CA VAL A 59 0.00 2.34 1.18
C VAL A 59 -0.02 3.56 2.08
N SER A 60 0.73 3.52 3.16
CA SER A 60 0.83 4.62 4.13
C SER A 60 2.27 4.84 4.57
N ARG A 61 2.53 5.98 5.21
CA ARG A 61 3.76 6.19 5.97
C ARG A 61 3.52 5.80 7.44
N PRO A 62 4.48 5.16 8.12
CA PRO A 62 4.40 4.94 9.56
C PRO A 62 4.19 6.28 10.27
N ASN A 63 3.27 6.31 11.24
CA ASN A 63 2.95 7.49 12.04
C ASN A 63 2.46 8.70 11.20
N SER A 64 1.80 8.44 10.08
CA SER A 64 1.20 9.46 9.24
C SER A 64 -0.26 9.14 8.98
N ASP A 65 -1.13 10.13 9.11
CA ASP A 65 -2.55 10.04 8.73
C ASP A 65 -2.75 10.12 7.20
N VAL A 66 -1.66 10.07 6.44
CA VAL A 66 -1.70 10.09 4.98
C VAL A 66 -1.53 8.66 4.47
N SER A 67 -2.63 8.12 3.96
CA SER A 67 -2.67 6.86 3.23
C SER A 67 -3.19 7.08 1.81
N LYS A 68 -2.91 6.12 0.93
CA LYS A 68 -3.50 6.01 -0.39
C LYS A 68 -3.97 4.58 -0.59
N GLU A 69 -5.19 4.46 -1.10
CA GLU A 69 -5.83 3.18 -1.39
C GLU A 69 -5.94 2.99 -2.89
N TYR A 70 -5.71 1.75 -3.31
CA TYR A 70 -5.72 1.36 -4.71
C TYR A 70 -6.44 0.03 -4.84
N THR A 71 -7.39 -0.05 -5.76
CA THR A 71 -8.04 -1.31 -6.12
C THR A 71 -7.22 -1.99 -7.21
N LEU A 72 -6.83 -3.23 -6.95
CA LEU A 72 -6.03 -4.07 -7.83
C LEU A 72 -6.79 -5.38 -8.09
N LYS A 73 -6.75 -5.85 -9.33
CA LYS A 73 -7.20 -7.20 -9.66
C LYS A 73 -5.97 -8.10 -9.75
N LEU A 74 -5.74 -8.90 -8.72
CA LEU A 74 -4.57 -9.77 -8.61
C LEU A 74 -4.97 -11.22 -8.93
N SER A 75 -4.14 -11.92 -9.68
CA SER A 75 -4.33 -13.33 -9.99
C SER A 75 -2.98 -14.05 -10.05
N ALA A 76 -2.99 -15.32 -9.62
CA ALA A 76 -1.84 -16.21 -9.59
C ALA A 76 -2.06 -17.51 -10.37
N GLU A 77 -3.17 -17.61 -11.12
CA GLU A 77 -3.60 -18.86 -11.77
C GLU A 77 -2.63 -19.30 -12.87
N THR A 78 -1.99 -18.34 -13.54
CA THR A 78 -0.97 -18.60 -14.56
C THR A 78 0.30 -17.81 -14.25
N LYS A 79 1.44 -18.27 -14.80
CA LYS A 79 2.72 -17.56 -14.68
C LYS A 79 2.63 -16.11 -15.17
N GLU A 80 1.91 -15.87 -16.25
CA GLU A 80 1.73 -14.54 -16.82
C GLU A 80 0.86 -13.65 -15.92
N ALA A 81 -0.25 -14.17 -15.42
CA ALA A 81 -1.10 -13.47 -14.46
C ALA A 81 -0.33 -13.10 -13.18
N TYR A 82 0.51 -14.03 -12.68
CA TYR A 82 1.39 -13.79 -11.55
C TYR A 82 2.38 -12.64 -11.82
N VAL A 83 3.09 -12.67 -12.95
CA VAL A 83 4.07 -11.63 -13.31
C VAL A 83 3.39 -10.27 -13.46
N ASN A 84 2.24 -10.23 -14.13
CA ASN A 84 1.46 -9.00 -14.30
C ASN A 84 0.96 -8.44 -12.96
N SER A 85 0.47 -9.31 -12.07
CA SER A 85 0.05 -8.93 -10.72
C SER A 85 1.21 -8.33 -9.91
N MET A 86 2.37 -8.98 -9.92
CA MET A 86 3.56 -8.47 -9.23
C MET A 86 4.01 -7.12 -9.81
N LYS A 87 4.09 -7.02 -11.14
CA LYS A 87 4.45 -5.76 -11.82
C LYS A 87 3.50 -4.63 -11.40
N LYS A 88 2.19 -4.90 -11.39
CA LYS A 88 1.17 -3.92 -10.99
C LYS A 88 1.36 -3.46 -9.54
N ILE A 89 1.63 -4.39 -8.61
CA ILE A 89 1.92 -4.04 -7.22
C ILE A 89 3.11 -3.08 -7.13
N TYR A 90 4.24 -3.39 -7.78
CA TYR A 90 5.43 -2.54 -7.73
C TYR A 90 5.19 -1.15 -8.34
N GLU A 91 4.51 -1.08 -9.49
CA GLU A 91 4.14 0.18 -10.13
C GLU A 91 3.26 1.04 -9.22
N THR A 92 2.22 0.44 -8.63
CA THR A 92 1.32 1.17 -7.74
C THR A 92 2.01 1.64 -6.46
N VAL A 93 2.96 0.87 -5.91
CA VAL A 93 3.76 1.34 -4.75
C VAL A 93 4.69 2.49 -5.14
N ALA A 94 5.28 2.45 -6.34
CA ALA A 94 6.10 3.56 -6.85
C ALA A 94 5.29 4.84 -7.04
N GLU A 95 4.06 4.72 -7.56
CA GLU A 95 3.10 5.82 -7.70
C GLU A 95 2.67 6.36 -6.32
N ALA A 96 2.28 5.47 -5.41
CA ALA A 96 1.85 5.82 -4.06
C ALA A 96 2.90 6.64 -3.31
N LYS A 97 4.19 6.28 -3.44
CA LYS A 97 5.30 7.04 -2.86
C LYS A 97 5.28 8.51 -3.28
N VAL A 98 5.09 8.78 -4.58
CA VAL A 98 5.06 10.14 -5.13
C VAL A 98 3.81 10.88 -4.64
N SER A 99 2.66 10.22 -4.69
CA SER A 99 1.38 10.79 -4.24
C SER A 99 1.37 11.12 -2.75
N LEU A 100 1.92 10.24 -1.90
CA LEU A 100 2.06 10.47 -0.46
C LEU A 100 3.01 11.63 -0.16
N ALA A 101 4.12 11.77 -0.91
CA ALA A 101 5.01 12.92 -0.74
C ALA A 101 4.32 14.24 -1.07
N LYS A 102 3.57 14.29 -2.19
CA LYS A 102 2.79 15.48 -2.57
C LYS A 102 1.73 15.82 -1.51
N ALA A 103 1.01 14.83 -1.01
CA ALA A 103 -0.02 15.03 0.01
C ALA A 103 0.57 15.52 1.35
N ALA A 104 1.72 14.99 1.77
CA ALA A 104 2.40 15.47 2.98
C ALA A 104 2.86 16.93 2.85
N ASN A 105 3.44 17.30 1.70
CA ASN A 105 3.86 18.68 1.45
C ASN A 105 2.68 19.66 1.46
N LYS A 106 1.53 19.25 0.89
CA LYS A 106 0.31 20.08 0.91
C LYS A 106 -0.18 20.32 2.34
N LYS A 107 -0.27 19.26 3.16
CA LYS A 107 -0.66 19.40 4.58
C LYS A 107 0.30 20.30 5.36
N PHE A 108 1.60 20.16 5.13
CA PHE A 108 2.59 21.03 5.77
C PHE A 108 2.40 22.51 5.39
N ALA A 109 2.15 22.80 4.10
CA ALA A 109 1.89 24.16 3.64
C ALA A 109 0.61 24.76 4.25
N GLU A 110 -0.45 23.96 4.38
CA GLU A 110 -1.70 24.38 5.05
C GLU A 110 -1.45 24.72 6.53
N ILE A 111 -0.75 23.85 7.27
CA ILE A 111 -0.41 24.10 8.68
C ILE A 111 0.47 25.35 8.84
N ALA A 112 1.49 25.50 7.99
CA ALA A 112 2.37 26.67 8.02
C ALA A 112 1.59 27.97 7.78
N LYS A 113 0.61 27.95 6.86
CA LYS A 113 -0.27 29.10 6.60
C LYS A 113 -1.09 29.46 7.84
N TYR A 114 -1.72 28.48 8.49
CA TYR A 114 -2.49 28.70 9.73
C TYR A 114 -1.63 29.30 10.85
N TYR A 115 -0.39 28.81 11.03
CA TYR A 115 0.52 29.36 12.04
C TYR A 115 0.92 30.81 11.76
N ILE A 116 1.19 31.16 10.51
CA ILE A 116 1.53 32.54 10.12
C ILE A 116 0.33 33.47 10.32
N GLU A 117 -0.89 33.02 10.02
CA GLU A 117 -2.11 33.79 10.25
C GLU A 117 -2.38 33.99 11.75
N ALA A 118 -2.17 32.95 12.57
CA ALA A 118 -2.32 33.02 14.02
C ALA A 118 -1.30 33.95 14.71
N GLN A 119 -0.09 34.10 14.17
CA GLN A 119 0.93 35.03 14.70
C GLN A 119 0.66 36.51 14.36
N LYS A 120 -0.28 36.79 13.44
CA LYS A 120 -0.66 38.14 13.05
C LYS A 120 -1.86 38.68 13.84
N MET A 121 -2.46 37.86 14.70
CA MET A 121 -3.51 38.21 15.65
C MET A 121 -2.91 38.47 17.03
#